data_AF-C0CYZ2-F1
#
_entry.id   AF-C0CYZ2-F1
#
_cell.length_a   1.000
_cell.length_b   1.000
_cell.length_c   1.000
_cell.angle_alpha   90.00
_cell.angle_beta   90.00
_cell.angle_gamma   90.00
#
_symmetry.space_group_name_H-M   'P 1'
#
loop_
_entity.id
_entity.type
_entity.pdbx_description
1 polymer ?
#
loop_
_entity_poly.entity_id
_entity_poly.type
_entity_poly.pdbx_seq_one_letter_code
_entity_poly.pdbx_strand_id
1 'polypeptide(L)'
;SVRATPLTDKDAMWAIRVIKDYLPAAVKDGQDVKAREMMAYAEYTAGMAFSNAGLGIVHAMAHALGGHFNLPHGICNSVLLPYGMKFNGKSPNASGRFQLMAEALELPGAAKMADRQAAEVCVNYIRGLSKSLGMPQTLKELKGVDPEKFGDLADLAVKDFCMGDNLVRADREQVIEVYGEAWRGGI
;
A
#
# COMPACT_ATOMS: atom_id res chain seq x y z
N SER A 1 9.54 5.04 0.83
CA SER A 1 10.85 4.47 0.50
C SER A 1 11.96 5.28 1.17
N VAL A 2 13.10 4.66 1.48
CA VAL A 2 14.34 5.34 1.90
C VAL A 2 15.00 6.17 0.81
N ARG A 3 14.67 5.94 -0.48
CA ARG A 3 15.21 6.69 -1.63
C ARG A 3 14.31 7.85 -2.09
N ALA A 4 13.31 8.22 -1.28
CA ALA A 4 12.42 9.31 -1.61
C ALA A 4 13.16 10.64 -1.72
N THR A 5 12.80 11.45 -2.73
CA THR A 5 13.29 12.80 -2.97
C THR A 5 12.11 13.78 -3.02
N PRO A 6 12.35 15.10 -2.93
CA PRO A 6 11.28 16.09 -3.08
C PRO A 6 10.49 15.96 -4.40
N LEU A 7 11.14 15.52 -5.49
CA LEU A 7 10.47 15.31 -6.77
C LEU A 7 9.53 14.10 -6.72
N THR A 8 10.01 12.96 -6.21
CA THR A 8 9.18 11.75 -6.08
C THR A 8 8.07 11.94 -5.06
N ASP A 9 8.29 12.73 -4.00
CA ASP A 9 7.27 13.07 -3.01
C ASP A 9 6.17 13.92 -3.63
N LYS A 10 6.52 14.97 -4.39
CA LYS A 10 5.55 15.78 -5.14
C LYS A 10 4.68 14.91 -6.05
N ASP A 11 5.30 14.03 -6.83
CA ASP A 11 4.59 13.15 -7.77
C ASP A 11 3.70 12.13 -7.03
N ALA A 12 4.22 11.50 -5.98
CA ALA A 12 3.46 10.53 -5.18
C ALA A 12 2.25 11.16 -4.47
N MET A 13 2.42 12.34 -3.86
CA MET A 13 1.32 13.04 -3.18
C MET A 13 0.23 13.48 -4.16
N TRP A 14 0.63 13.97 -5.34
CA TRP A 14 -0.33 14.29 -6.39
C TRP A 14 -1.09 13.05 -6.86
N ALA A 15 -0.38 11.94 -7.12
CA ALA A 15 -1.01 10.69 -7.54
C ALA A 15 -1.99 10.15 -6.49
N ILE A 16 -1.64 10.18 -5.20
CA ILE A 16 -2.54 9.77 -4.11
C ILE A 16 -3.85 10.56 -4.14
N ARG A 17 -3.78 11.89 -4.27
CA ARG A 17 -4.96 12.75 -4.32
C ARG A 17 -5.84 12.43 -5.52
N VAL A 18 -5.25 12.32 -6.70
CA VAL A 18 -5.99 12.02 -7.94
C VAL A 18 -6.63 10.62 -7.88
N ILE A 19 -5.91 9.61 -7.38
CA ILE A 19 -6.48 8.26 -7.20
C ILE A 19 -7.67 8.30 -6.24
N LYS A 20 -7.52 8.99 -5.10
CA LYS A 20 -8.58 9.17 -4.11
C LYS A 20 -9.83 9.81 -4.72
N ASP A 21 -9.68 10.82 -5.59
CA ASP A 21 -10.80 11.54 -6.19
C ASP A 21 -11.46 10.79 -7.37
N TYR A 22 -10.70 10.05 -8.18
CA TYR A 22 -11.19 9.53 -9.47
C TYR A 22 -11.33 8.01 -9.54
N LEU A 23 -10.63 7.23 -8.70
CA LEU A 23 -10.74 5.77 -8.73
C LEU A 23 -12.17 5.27 -8.48
N PRO A 24 -12.94 5.78 -7.48
CA PRO A 24 -14.31 5.32 -7.26
C PRO A 24 -15.23 5.53 -8.45
N ALA A 25 -15.10 6.67 -9.16
CA ALA A 25 -15.89 6.95 -10.35
C ALA A 25 -15.52 6.00 -11.50
N ALA A 26 -14.22 5.80 -11.76
CA ALA A 26 -13.75 4.90 -12.81
C ALA A 26 -14.13 3.42 -12.59
N VAL A 27 -14.24 3.00 -11.33
CA VAL A 27 -14.72 1.66 -10.96
C VAL A 27 -16.23 1.54 -11.10
N LYS A 28 -16.98 2.57 -10.65
CA LYS A 28 -18.45 2.59 -10.72
C LYS A 28 -18.95 2.62 -12.16
N ASP A 29 -18.34 3.45 -13.01
CA ASP A 29 -18.63 3.56 -14.43
C ASP A 29 -17.33 3.54 -15.24
N GLY A 30 -17.08 2.39 -15.88
CA GLY A 30 -15.89 2.20 -16.69
C GLY A 30 -15.85 3.07 -17.96
N GLN A 31 -16.96 3.70 -18.34
CA GLN A 31 -17.08 4.58 -19.50
C GLN A 31 -16.95 6.07 -19.12
N ASP A 32 -16.77 6.41 -17.84
CA ASP A 32 -16.46 7.78 -17.43
C ASP A 32 -15.06 8.17 -17.94
N VAL A 33 -15.04 8.81 -19.11
CA VAL A 33 -13.81 9.21 -19.81
C VAL A 33 -12.96 10.13 -18.94
N LYS A 34 -13.58 11.04 -18.18
CA LYS A 34 -12.84 11.97 -17.31
C LYS A 34 -12.16 11.22 -16.17
N ALA A 35 -12.88 10.31 -15.51
CA ALA A 35 -12.29 9.50 -14.45
C ALA A 35 -11.17 8.59 -14.98
N ARG A 36 -11.37 7.97 -16.15
CA ARG A 36 -10.35 7.15 -16.82
C ARG A 36 -9.10 7.95 -17.19
N GLU A 37 -9.27 9.13 -17.76
CA GLU A 37 -8.17 10.03 -18.13
C GLU A 37 -7.35 10.45 -16.90
N MET A 38 -8.02 10.90 -15.84
CA MET A 38 -7.33 11.29 -14.60
C MET A 38 -6.61 10.11 -13.95
N MET A 39 -7.19 8.90 -13.99
CA MET A 39 -6.52 7.69 -13.52
C MET A 39 -5.29 7.30 -14.36
N ALA A 40 -5.32 7.54 -15.67
CA ALA A 40 -4.16 7.32 -16.54
C ALA A 40 -3.01 8.29 -16.20
N TYR A 41 -3.30 9.57 -15.96
CA TYR A 41 -2.28 10.49 -15.47
C TYR A 41 -1.76 10.12 -14.08
N ALA A 42 -2.64 9.65 -13.19
CA ALA A 42 -2.29 9.27 -11.83
C ALA A 42 -1.36 8.04 -11.79
N GLU A 43 -1.66 6.99 -12.55
CA GLU A 43 -0.82 5.79 -12.59
C GLU A 43 0.56 6.12 -13.19
N TYR A 44 0.60 6.92 -14.27
CA TYR A 44 1.87 7.33 -14.87
C TYR A 44 2.73 8.15 -13.91
N THR A 45 2.10 9.09 -13.19
CA THR A 45 2.79 9.93 -12.20
C THR A 45 3.25 9.13 -10.99
N ALA A 46 2.46 8.17 -10.52
CA ALA A 46 2.91 7.21 -9.53
C ALA A 46 4.11 6.40 -10.05
N GLY A 47 4.08 6.01 -11.33
CA GLY A 47 5.19 5.38 -12.07
C GLY A 47 6.47 6.19 -12.03
N MET A 48 6.39 7.50 -12.29
CA MET A 48 7.55 8.39 -12.17
C MET A 48 8.10 8.42 -10.75
N ALA A 49 7.25 8.43 -9.73
CA ALA A 49 7.68 8.42 -8.34
C ALA A 49 8.37 7.10 -7.96
N PHE A 50 7.69 5.95 -8.09
CA PHE A 50 8.23 4.67 -7.62
C PHE A 50 9.37 4.15 -8.49
N SER A 51 9.46 4.54 -9.76
CA SER A 51 10.59 4.14 -10.60
C SER A 51 11.91 4.79 -10.16
N ASN A 52 11.84 5.96 -9.51
CA ASN A 52 13.01 6.71 -9.04
C ASN A 52 13.26 6.57 -7.52
N ALA A 53 12.21 6.31 -6.74
CA ALA A 53 12.33 6.10 -5.29
C ALA A 53 12.30 4.61 -4.89
N GLY A 54 11.87 3.71 -5.77
CA GLY A 54 11.55 2.34 -5.37
C GLY A 54 10.28 2.23 -4.53
N LEU A 55 10.09 1.06 -3.93
CA LEU A 55 8.83 0.65 -3.30
C LEU A 55 9.04 0.32 -1.81
N GLY A 56 8.65 -0.88 -1.38
CA GLY A 56 8.73 -1.29 0.02
C GLY A 56 8.12 -2.66 0.27
N ILE A 57 7.82 -2.91 1.55
CA ILE A 57 7.34 -4.20 2.09
C ILE A 57 6.10 -4.75 1.35
N VAL A 58 5.16 -3.88 0.96
CA VAL A 58 3.90 -4.29 0.32
C VAL A 58 4.16 -5.02 -1.01
N HIS A 59 4.99 -4.43 -1.89
CA HIS A 59 5.30 -5.04 -3.19
C HIS A 59 6.17 -6.29 -3.03
N ALA A 60 7.16 -6.25 -2.13
CA ALA A 60 8.00 -7.41 -1.84
C ALA A 60 7.18 -8.63 -1.41
N MET A 61 6.20 -8.41 -0.53
CA MET A 61 5.25 -9.46 -0.13
C MET A 61 4.31 -9.85 -1.26
N ALA A 62 3.78 -8.88 -2.02
CA ALA A 62 2.88 -9.14 -3.13
C ALA A 62 3.53 -9.95 -4.27
N HIS A 63 4.83 -9.76 -4.55
CA HIS A 63 5.58 -10.56 -5.52
C HIS A 63 5.69 -12.01 -5.08
N ALA A 64 6.08 -12.26 -3.82
CA ALA A 64 6.17 -13.61 -3.28
C ALA A 64 4.80 -14.31 -3.30
N LEU A 65 3.76 -13.64 -2.80
CA LEU A 65 2.39 -14.16 -2.76
C LEU A 65 1.83 -14.43 -4.17
N GLY A 66 1.94 -13.46 -5.07
CA GLY A 66 1.43 -13.54 -6.44
C GLY A 66 2.17 -14.59 -7.26
N GLY A 67 3.50 -14.68 -7.12
CA GLY A 67 4.31 -15.68 -7.81
C GLY A 67 4.05 -17.10 -7.33
N HIS A 68 3.82 -17.31 -6.03
CA HIS A 68 3.57 -18.64 -5.48
C HIS A 68 2.17 -19.17 -5.79
N PHE A 69 1.14 -18.34 -5.63
CA PHE A 69 -0.26 -18.76 -5.78
C PHE A 69 -0.89 -18.35 -7.12
N ASN A 70 -0.12 -17.75 -8.04
CA ASN A 70 -0.59 -17.24 -9.33
C ASN A 70 -1.78 -16.25 -9.18
N LEU A 71 -1.66 -15.32 -8.22
CA LEU A 71 -2.69 -14.34 -7.90
C LEU A 71 -2.45 -13.00 -8.62
N PRO A 72 -3.51 -12.27 -9.00
CA PRO A 72 -3.36 -10.98 -9.66
C PRO A 72 -2.62 -9.97 -8.78
N HIS A 73 -1.55 -9.37 -9.32
CA HIS A 73 -0.64 -8.49 -8.57
C HIS A 73 -1.34 -7.32 -7.87
N GLY A 74 -2.29 -6.66 -8.54
CA GLY A 74 -3.06 -5.56 -7.95
C GLY A 74 -3.92 -5.97 -6.76
N ILE A 75 -4.49 -7.18 -6.79
CA ILE A 75 -5.27 -7.74 -5.68
C ILE A 75 -4.35 -8.01 -4.48
N CYS A 76 -3.20 -8.65 -4.71
CA CYS A 76 -2.21 -8.90 -3.66
C CYS A 76 -1.77 -7.62 -2.96
N ASN A 77 -1.41 -6.59 -3.74
CA ASN A 77 -1.02 -5.28 -3.19
C ASN A 77 -2.17 -4.63 -2.41
N SER A 78 -3.39 -4.64 -2.96
CA SER A 78 -4.55 -4.02 -2.31
C SER A 78 -4.85 -4.64 -0.94
N VAL A 79 -4.78 -5.97 -0.82
CA VAL A 79 -5.00 -6.67 0.45
C VAL A 79 -3.87 -6.36 1.44
N LEU A 80 -2.62 -6.35 0.99
CA LEU A 80 -1.45 -6.18 1.86
C LEU A 80 -1.17 -4.72 2.25
N LEU A 81 -1.63 -3.74 1.46
CA LEU A 81 -1.28 -2.33 1.62
C LEU A 81 -1.60 -1.78 3.03
N PRO A 82 -2.81 -1.97 3.60
CA PRO A 82 -3.11 -1.51 4.94
C PRO A 82 -2.18 -2.09 6.03
N TYR A 83 -1.78 -3.35 5.89
CA TYR A 83 -0.91 -4.04 6.86
C TYR A 83 0.54 -3.60 6.75
N GLY A 84 1.05 -3.41 5.52
CA GLY A 84 2.38 -2.84 5.31
C GLY A 84 2.47 -1.38 5.77
N MET A 85 1.40 -0.59 5.59
CA MET A 85 1.28 0.76 6.15
C MET A 85 1.28 0.73 7.68
N LYS A 86 0.47 -0.14 8.31
CA LYS A 86 0.44 -0.34 9.77
C LYS A 86 1.80 -0.72 10.33
N PHE A 87 2.53 -1.62 9.66
CA PHE A 87 3.90 -1.99 10.02
C PHE A 87 4.83 -0.78 9.98
N ASN A 88 4.86 -0.05 8.86
CA ASN A 88 5.73 1.12 8.70
C ASN A 88 5.38 2.25 9.70
N GLY A 89 4.09 2.45 9.99
CA GLY A 89 3.59 3.49 10.90
C GLY A 89 3.98 3.31 12.37
N LYS A 90 4.46 2.12 12.76
CA LYS A 90 5.01 1.88 14.11
C LYS A 90 6.40 2.50 14.30
N SER A 91 7.12 2.82 13.22
CA SER A 91 8.50 3.30 13.29
C SER A 91 8.58 4.82 13.35
N PRO A 92 9.43 5.38 14.24
CA PRO A 92 9.78 6.80 14.20
C PRO A 92 10.39 7.25 12.86
N ASN A 93 11.00 6.35 12.09
CA ASN A 93 11.55 6.68 10.77
C ASN A 93 10.47 7.03 9.73
N ALA A 94 9.21 6.69 10.00
CA ALA A 94 8.06 7.08 9.20
C ALA A 94 7.47 8.45 9.60
N SER A 95 8.11 9.15 10.55
CA SER A 95 7.68 10.47 11.02
C SER A 95 7.47 11.46 9.88
N GLY A 96 6.37 12.22 9.93
CA GLY A 96 5.90 13.16 8.92
C GLY A 96 5.36 12.54 7.63
N ARG A 97 5.75 11.31 7.26
CA ARG A 97 5.36 10.69 5.98
C ARG A 97 3.87 10.37 5.91
N PHE A 98 3.32 9.85 7.01
CA PHE A 98 1.87 9.59 7.09
C PHE A 98 1.05 10.87 7.23
N GLN A 99 1.62 11.93 7.82
CA GLN A 99 0.97 13.24 7.85
C GLN A 99 0.82 13.81 6.43
N LEU A 100 1.89 13.79 5.63
CA LEU A 100 1.85 14.21 4.22
C LEU A 100 0.84 13.38 3.42
N MET A 101 0.78 12.06 3.65
CA MET A 101 -0.22 11.20 3.04
C MET A 101 -1.64 11.58 3.47
N ALA A 102 -1.87 11.85 4.76
CA ALA A 102 -3.17 12.29 5.27
C ALA A 102 -3.60 13.63 4.65
N GLU A 103 -2.66 14.54 4.40
CA GLU A 103 -2.92 15.80 3.69
C GLU A 103 -3.27 15.56 2.22
N ALA A 104 -2.53 14.70 1.52
CA ALA A 104 -2.82 14.33 0.13
C ALA A 104 -4.18 13.63 -0.03
N LEU A 105 -4.58 12.84 0.96
CA LEU A 105 -5.90 12.22 1.07
C LEU A 105 -6.99 13.20 1.53
N GLU A 106 -6.62 14.44 1.89
CA GLU A 106 -7.50 15.49 2.42
C GLU A 106 -8.30 15.05 3.66
N LEU A 107 -7.65 14.29 4.55
CA LEU A 107 -8.29 13.82 5.78
C LEU A 107 -8.48 14.97 6.78
N PRO A 108 -9.63 15.03 7.49
CA PRO A 108 -9.92 16.10 8.46
C PRO A 108 -8.83 16.21 9.53
N GLY A 109 -8.24 17.40 9.66
CA GLY A 109 -7.22 17.68 10.68
C GLY A 109 -5.81 17.17 10.37
N ALA A 110 -5.54 16.66 9.16
CA ALA A 110 -4.25 16.09 8.76
C ALA A 110 -3.03 16.94 9.16
N ALA A 111 -3.06 18.25 8.87
CA ALA A 111 -1.97 19.18 9.16
C ALA A 111 -1.58 19.31 10.66
N LYS A 112 -2.39 18.77 11.58
CA LYS A 112 -2.14 18.79 13.03
C LYS A 112 -2.03 17.41 13.66
N MET A 113 -2.11 16.33 12.87
CA MET A 113 -2.03 14.97 13.38
C MET A 113 -0.61 14.63 13.80
N ALA A 114 -0.48 13.96 14.95
CA ALA A 114 0.75 13.26 15.29
C ALA A 114 0.95 12.07 14.34
N ASP A 115 2.19 11.69 14.09
CA ASP A 115 2.54 10.68 13.08
C ASP A 115 1.80 9.35 13.24
N ARG A 116 1.70 8.85 14.47
CA ARG A 116 1.00 7.59 14.75
C ARG A 116 -0.49 7.71 14.46
N GLN A 117 -1.11 8.82 14.83
CA GLN A 117 -2.51 9.10 14.52
C GLN A 117 -2.71 9.20 13.00
N ALA A 118 -1.81 9.91 12.31
CA ALA A 118 -1.84 10.04 10.85
C ALA A 118 -1.74 8.66 10.16
N ALA A 119 -0.87 7.78 10.64
CA ALA A 119 -0.75 6.42 10.13
C ALA A 119 -2.05 5.61 10.32
N GLU A 120 -2.61 5.64 11.53
CA GLU A 120 -3.86 4.94 11.85
C GLU A 120 -5.03 5.43 10.98
N VAL A 121 -5.21 6.74 10.80
CA VAL A 121 -6.29 7.27 9.94
C VAL A 121 -6.08 6.96 8.47
N CYS A 122 -4.84 7.00 7.97
CA CYS A 122 -4.53 6.64 6.58
C CYS A 122 -4.81 5.16 6.32
N VAL A 123 -4.39 4.27 7.23
CA VAL A 123 -4.67 2.82 7.14
C VAL A 123 -6.17 2.57 7.10
N ASN A 124 -6.94 3.22 7.98
CA ASN A 124 -8.39 3.09 8.01
C ASN A 124 -9.06 3.63 6.74
N TYR A 125 -8.57 4.76 6.22
CA TYR A 125 -9.07 5.32 4.96
C TYR A 125 -8.84 4.36 3.79
N ILE A 126 -7.62 3.86 3.62
CA ILE A 126 -7.26 2.92 2.54
C ILE A 126 -8.06 1.62 2.65
N ARG A 127 -8.26 1.10 3.88
CA ARG A 127 -9.11 -0.07 4.10
C ARG A 127 -10.56 0.20 3.69
N GLY A 128 -11.11 1.35 4.10
CA GLY A 128 -12.46 1.77 3.73
C GLY A 128 -12.65 1.93 2.23
N LEU A 129 -11.69 2.55 1.55
CA LEU A 129 -11.68 2.71 0.10
C LEU A 129 -11.60 1.35 -0.61
N SER A 130 -10.65 0.49 -0.24
CA SER A 130 -10.54 -0.86 -0.81
C SER A 130 -11.86 -1.64 -0.66
N LYS A 131 -12.48 -1.59 0.52
CA LYS A 131 -13.77 -2.24 0.78
C LYS A 131 -14.90 -1.67 -0.09
N SER A 132 -14.99 -0.35 -0.25
CA SER A 132 -16.05 0.26 -1.06
C SER A 132 -15.94 -0.05 -2.55
N LEU A 133 -14.75 -0.42 -3.01
CA LEU A 133 -14.47 -0.86 -4.39
C LEU A 133 -14.67 -2.37 -4.61
N GLY A 134 -15.14 -3.13 -3.61
CA GLY A 134 -15.31 -4.59 -3.73
C GLY A 134 -14.02 -5.38 -3.52
N MET A 135 -13.02 -4.75 -2.90
CA MET A 135 -11.75 -5.29 -2.45
C MET A 135 -11.90 -6.58 -1.61
N PRO A 136 -11.23 -7.72 -1.85
CA PRO A 136 -10.98 -8.66 -0.75
C PRO A 136 -10.29 -7.94 0.40
N GLN A 137 -10.70 -8.21 1.64
CA GLN A 137 -10.18 -7.50 2.81
C GLN A 137 -9.12 -8.27 3.57
N THR A 138 -8.99 -9.56 3.29
CA THR A 138 -8.04 -10.46 3.95
C THR A 138 -7.44 -11.43 2.94
N LEU A 139 -6.26 -11.98 3.26
CA LEU A 139 -5.66 -13.05 2.45
C LEU A 139 -6.51 -14.32 2.47
N LYS A 140 -7.33 -14.51 3.50
CA LYS A 140 -8.26 -15.64 3.63
C LYS A 140 -9.37 -15.64 2.59
N GLU A 141 -9.73 -14.47 2.07
CA GLU A 141 -10.72 -14.34 0.99
C GLU A 141 -10.13 -14.69 -0.39
N LEU A 142 -8.81 -14.78 -0.51
CA LEU A 142 -8.14 -15.14 -1.77
C LEU A 142 -8.10 -16.66 -1.90
N LYS A 143 -8.70 -17.17 -2.99
CA LYS A 143 -8.77 -18.60 -3.26
C LYS A 143 -7.36 -19.19 -3.40
N GLY A 144 -7.10 -20.25 -2.63
CA GLY A 144 -5.87 -21.04 -2.73
C GLY A 144 -4.70 -20.54 -1.88
N VAL A 145 -4.86 -19.43 -1.14
CA VAL A 145 -3.82 -18.99 -0.19
C VAL A 145 -3.79 -19.94 1.01
N ASP A 146 -2.59 -20.42 1.32
CA ASP A 146 -2.29 -21.31 2.43
C ASP A 146 -1.38 -20.60 3.46
N PRO A 147 -1.84 -20.37 4.71
CA PRO A 147 -1.03 -19.72 5.75
C PRO A 147 0.20 -20.53 6.17
N GLU A 148 0.25 -21.85 5.91
CA GLU A 148 1.46 -22.66 6.19
C GLU A 148 2.64 -22.23 5.32
N LYS A 149 2.38 -21.57 4.18
CA LYS A 149 3.41 -21.05 3.26
C LYS A 149 3.99 -19.71 3.67
N PHE A 150 3.44 -19.02 4.68
CA PHE A 150 3.90 -17.66 5.02
C PHE A 150 5.38 -17.60 5.42
N GLY A 151 5.94 -18.67 5.98
CA GLY A 151 7.39 -18.79 6.20
C GLY A 151 8.19 -18.71 4.91
N ASP A 152 7.85 -19.57 3.93
CA ASP A 152 8.51 -19.61 2.62
C ASP A 152 8.35 -18.29 1.86
N LEU A 153 7.16 -17.68 1.93
CA LEU A 153 6.89 -16.38 1.29
C LEU A 153 7.69 -15.24 1.94
N ALA A 154 7.88 -15.28 3.26
CA ALA A 154 8.69 -14.31 3.96
C ALA A 154 10.16 -14.43 3.55
N ASP A 155 10.68 -15.65 3.39
CA ASP A 155 12.04 -15.90 2.89
C ASP A 155 12.29 -15.33 1.49
N LEU A 156 11.27 -15.33 0.64
CA LEU A 156 11.31 -14.68 -0.67
C LEU A 156 11.19 -13.16 -0.55
N ALA A 157 10.21 -12.67 0.22
CA ALA A 157 9.93 -11.25 0.35
C ALA A 157 11.11 -10.47 0.94
N VAL A 158 11.83 -10.99 1.94
CA VAL A 158 13.00 -10.30 2.51
C VAL A 158 14.18 -10.18 1.54
N LYS A 159 14.19 -11.00 0.47
CA LYS A 159 15.20 -10.96 -0.60
C LYS A 159 14.76 -10.16 -1.82
N ASP A 160 13.48 -9.77 -1.90
CA ASP A 160 12.97 -8.97 -2.98
C ASP A 160 13.60 -7.57 -2.97
N PHE A 161 13.93 -7.07 -4.16
CA PHE A 161 14.59 -5.76 -4.31
C PHE A 161 13.79 -4.62 -3.67
N CYS A 162 12.45 -4.69 -3.72
CA CYS A 162 11.57 -3.69 -3.13
C CYS A 162 11.71 -3.62 -1.61
N MET A 163 12.08 -4.72 -0.94
CA MET A 163 12.25 -4.74 0.51
C MET A 163 13.41 -3.85 0.96
N GLY A 164 14.49 -3.80 0.18
CA GLY A 164 15.66 -2.95 0.45
C GLY A 164 15.34 -1.46 0.50
N ASP A 165 14.27 -1.05 -0.21
CA ASP A 165 13.80 0.33 -0.24
C ASP A 165 12.79 0.68 0.85
N ASN A 166 12.31 -0.32 1.62
CA ASN A 166 11.30 -0.09 2.64
C ASN A 166 11.84 0.82 3.74
N LEU A 167 11.03 1.81 4.14
CA LEU A 167 11.44 2.82 5.13
C LEU A 167 11.80 2.22 6.49
N VAL A 168 11.15 1.12 6.84
CA VAL A 168 11.40 0.35 8.06
C VAL A 168 11.97 -0.99 7.64
N ARG A 169 13.18 -1.30 8.08
CA ARG A 169 13.77 -2.62 7.82
C ARG A 169 12.89 -3.68 8.50
N ALA A 170 12.35 -4.59 7.70
CA ALA A 170 11.59 -5.74 8.19
C ALA A 170 12.49 -6.98 8.21
N ASP A 171 12.50 -7.69 9.33
CA ASP A 171 13.05 -9.04 9.38
C ASP A 171 12.01 -10.08 8.93
N ARG A 172 12.45 -11.33 8.84
CA ARG A 172 11.61 -12.44 8.35
C ARG A 172 10.40 -12.66 9.25
N GLU A 173 10.60 -12.65 10.56
CA GLU A 173 9.57 -12.89 11.57
C GLU A 173 8.50 -11.79 11.52
N GLN A 174 8.90 -10.54 11.33
CA GLN A 174 8.00 -9.41 11.13
C GLN A 174 7.20 -9.56 9.85
N VAL A 175 7.81 -9.99 8.74
CA VAL A 175 7.07 -10.23 7.48
C VAL A 175 6.04 -11.36 7.65
N ILE A 176 6.39 -12.43 8.37
CA ILE A 176 5.43 -13.50 8.73
C ILE A 176 4.27 -12.93 9.54
N GLU A 177 4.55 -12.07 10.52
CA GLU A 177 3.50 -11.44 11.32
C GLU A 177 2.59 -10.55 10.47
N VAL A 178 3.14 -9.78 9.52
CA VAL A 178 2.32 -8.96 8.59
C VAL A 178 1.43 -9.84 7.71
N TYR A 179 1.93 -10.98 7.19
CA TYR A 179 1.07 -11.96 6.50
C TYR A 179 -0.02 -12.53 7.43
N GLY A 180 0.33 -12.84 8.68
CA GLY A 180 -0.59 -13.34 9.69
C GLY A 180 -1.70 -12.34 10.03
N GLU A 181 -1.36 -11.06 10.21
CA GLU A 181 -2.33 -9.98 10.39
C GLU A 181 -3.25 -9.84 9.17
N ALA A 182 -2.68 -9.90 7.96
CA ALA A 182 -3.42 -9.83 6.69
C ALA A 182 -4.35 -11.04 6.46
N TRP A 183 -3.99 -12.20 6.98
CA TRP A 183 -4.85 -13.39 6.97
C TRP A 183 -6.02 -13.28 7.96
N ARG A 184 -5.75 -12.82 9.19
CA ARG A 184 -6.75 -12.71 10.26
C ARG A 184 -7.65 -11.48 10.13
N GLY A 185 -7.24 -10.47 9.36
CA GLY A 185 -7.94 -9.21 9.24
C GLY A 185 -7.59 -8.17 10.31
N GLY A 186 -6.54 -8.38 11.09
CA GLY A 186 -6.18 -7.60 12.28
C GLY A 186 -5.55 -6.24 11.96
N ILE A 187 -6.37 -5.20 11.86
CA ILE A 187 -5.94 -3.80 11.76
C ILE A 187 -6.33 -3.08 13.03
#